data_AF-A0A4Y5YS65-F1
#
_entry.id   AF-A0A4Y5YS65-F1
#
_cell.length_a   1.000
_cell.length_b   1.000
_cell.length_c   1.000
_cell.angle_alpha   90.00
_cell.angle_beta   90.00
_cell.angle_gamma   90.00
#
_symmetry.space_group_name_H-M   'P 1'
#
loop_
_entity.id
_entity.type
_entity.pdbx_description
1 polymer ?
#
loop_
_entity_poly.entity_id
_entity_poly.type
_entity_poly.pdbx_seq_one_letter_code
_entity_poly.pdbx_strand_id
1 'polypeptide(L)'
;MRVSVRHDAVAQTVAELALTVKTFEHELDVLDSEVALLTSAWDGEAQRAYERAQQQWSTAIESMKALLAEATRRLITANSISMATADTAARVWS
;
A
#
# COMPACT_ATOMS: atom_id res chain seq x y z
N MET A 1 -29.80 11.98 4.40
CA MET A 1 -28.81 11.01 3.88
C MET A 1 -27.54 11.14 4.70
N ARG A 2 -27.31 10.24 5.66
CA ARG A 2 -26.11 10.29 6.53
C ARG A 2 -25.13 9.27 5.98
N VAL A 3 -24.10 9.74 5.29
CA VAL A 3 -23.00 8.87 4.84
C VAL A 3 -22.21 8.50 6.09
N SER A 4 -22.53 7.37 6.71
CA SER A 4 -21.66 6.73 7.69
C SER A 4 -20.58 5.99 6.91
N VAL A 5 -19.39 6.59 6.82
CA VAL A 5 -18.20 5.84 6.40
C VAL A 5 -18.04 4.72 7.42
N ARG A 6 -18.13 3.46 6.96
CA ARG A 6 -17.80 2.31 7.80
C ARG A 6 -16.28 2.29 7.95
N HIS A 7 -15.76 2.96 8.99
CA HIS A 7 -14.32 3.08 9.24
C HIS A 7 -13.61 1.71 9.26
N ASP A 8 -14.32 0.66 9.69
CA ASP A 8 -13.84 -0.72 9.69
C ASP A 8 -13.59 -1.27 8.28
N ALA A 9 -14.49 -0.98 7.33
CA ALA A 9 -14.34 -1.42 5.95
C ALA A 9 -13.14 -0.75 5.27
N VAL A 10 -12.92 0.54 5.54
CA VAL A 10 -11.75 1.27 5.04
C VAL A 10 -10.46 0.72 5.64
N ALA A 11 -10.46 0.42 6.95
CA ALA A 11 -9.32 -0.22 7.63
C ALA A 11 -8.96 -1.56 7.00
N GLN A 12 -9.97 -2.40 6.75
CA GLN A 12 -9.80 -3.71 6.11
C GLN A 12 -9.20 -3.57 4.71
N THR A 13 -9.74 -2.70 3.86
CA THR A 13 -9.22 -2.49 2.51
C THR A 13 -7.76 -2.01 2.53
N VAL A 14 -7.39 -1.11 3.45
CA VAL A 14 -6.00 -0.66 3.60
C VAL A 14 -5.09 -1.83 4.01
N ALA A 15 -5.53 -2.71 4.90
CA ALA A 15 -4.77 -3.89 5.30
C ALA A 15 -4.60 -4.89 4.13
N GLU A 16 -5.66 -5.16 3.37
CA GLU A 16 -5.63 -6.02 2.18
C GLU A 16 -4.68 -5.47 1.10
N LEU A 17 -4.71 -4.15 0.87
CA LEU A 17 -3.80 -3.50 -0.06
C LEU A 17 -2.34 -3.58 0.42
N ALA A 18 -2.08 -3.41 1.73
CA ALA A 18 -0.75 -3.55 2.27
C ALA A 18 -0.19 -4.98 2.11
N LEU A 19 -1.03 -6.01 2.31
CA LEU A 19 -0.66 -7.39 2.03
C LEU A 19 -0.38 -7.61 0.55
N THR A 20 -1.20 -7.05 -0.33
CA THR A 20 -1.04 -7.17 -1.79
C THR A 20 0.27 -6.52 -2.26
N VAL A 21 0.63 -5.34 -1.74
CA VAL A 21 1.91 -4.69 -2.03
C VAL A 21 3.09 -5.57 -1.61
N LYS A 22 3.02 -6.18 -0.43
CA LYS A 22 4.05 -7.10 0.04
C LYS A 22 4.19 -8.34 -0.86
N THR A 23 3.08 -8.87 -1.37
CA THR A 23 3.11 -9.96 -2.35
C THR A 23 3.79 -9.51 -3.64
N PHE A 24 3.50 -8.31 -4.15
CA PHE A 24 4.20 -7.80 -5.34
C PHE A 24 5.70 -7.63 -5.12
N GLU A 25 6.12 -7.10 -3.97
CA GLU A 25 7.55 -7.03 -3.62
C GLU A 25 8.20 -8.42 -3.68
N HIS A 26 7.56 -9.43 -3.10
CA HIS A 26 8.08 -10.80 -3.11
C HIS A 26 8.20 -11.39 -4.53
N GLU A 27 7.16 -11.29 -5.34
CA GLU A 27 7.17 -11.81 -6.71
C GLU A 27 8.23 -11.11 -7.58
N LEU A 28 8.46 -9.81 -7.37
CA LEU A 28 9.49 -9.06 -8.07
C LEU A 28 10.89 -9.42 -7.61
N ASP A 29 11.11 -9.66 -6.31
CA ASP A 29 12.38 -10.17 -5.79
C ASP A 29 12.71 -11.55 -6.38
N VAL A 30 11.69 -12.42 -6.50
CA VAL A 30 11.83 -13.73 -7.16
C VAL A 30 12.21 -13.53 -8.62
N LEU A 31 11.50 -12.67 -9.35
CA LEU A 31 11.81 -12.35 -10.75
C LEU A 31 13.24 -11.82 -10.91
N ASP A 32 13.67 -10.88 -10.06
CA ASP A 32 15.04 -10.33 -10.06
C ASP A 32 16.08 -11.45 -9.85
N SER A 33 15.79 -12.43 -8.98
CA SER A 33 16.67 -13.57 -8.74
C SER A 33 16.75 -14.53 -9.94
N GLU A 34 15.63 -14.78 -10.62
CA GLU A 34 15.58 -15.63 -11.82
C GLU A 34 16.29 -14.95 -12.99
N VAL A 35 16.07 -13.64 -13.15
CA VAL A 35 16.71 -12.85 -14.18
C VAL A 35 18.21 -12.82 -13.95
N ALA A 36 18.69 -12.65 -12.72
CA ALA A 36 20.13 -12.71 -12.38
C ALA A 36 20.83 -13.98 -12.90
N LEU A 37 20.13 -15.12 -12.93
CA LEU A 37 20.64 -16.40 -13.44
C LEU A 37 20.66 -16.46 -14.98
N LEU A 38 19.79 -15.69 -15.64
CA LEU A 38 19.58 -15.73 -17.09
C LEU A 38 20.22 -14.54 -17.82
N THR A 39 20.68 -13.50 -17.12
CA THR A 39 21.19 -12.25 -17.74
C THR A 39 22.33 -12.48 -18.74
N SER A 40 23.16 -13.50 -18.50
CA SER A 40 24.30 -13.83 -19.36
C SER A 40 23.87 -14.40 -20.72
N ALA A 41 22.64 -14.91 -20.82
CA ALA A 41 22.06 -15.44 -22.05
C ALA A 41 21.22 -14.39 -22.81
N TRP A 42 20.95 -13.24 -22.20
CA TRP A 42 20.18 -12.16 -22.80
C TRP A 42 21.06 -11.27 -23.66
N ASP A 43 20.51 -10.80 -24.78
CA ASP A 43 21.15 -9.73 -25.53
C ASP A 43 21.03 -8.38 -24.80
N GLY A 44 21.77 -7.38 -25.27
CA GLY A 44 21.79 -6.06 -24.64
C GLY A 44 20.46 -5.30 -24.72
N GLU A 45 19.52 -5.65 -25.62
CA GLU A 45 18.22 -5.00 -25.64
C GLU A 45 17.27 -5.61 -24.60
N ALA A 46 17.30 -6.93 -24.42
CA ALA A 46 16.57 -7.61 -23.37
C ALA A 46 16.96 -7.11 -21.97
N GLN A 47 18.26 -6.91 -21.72
CA GLN A 47 18.75 -6.32 -20.46
C GLN A 47 18.20 -4.90 -20.25
N ARG A 48 18.28 -4.03 -21.28
CA ARG A 48 17.72 -2.66 -21.20
C ARG A 48 16.21 -2.65 -21.01
N ALA A 49 15.48 -3.55 -21.66
CA ALA A 49 14.03 -3.66 -21.51
C ALA A 49 13.66 -4.05 -20.07
N TYR A 50 14.43 -4.98 -19.49
CA TYR A 50 14.26 -5.38 -18.11
C TYR A 50 14.55 -4.25 -17.12
N GLU A 51 15.69 -3.56 -17.24
CA GLU A 51 16.03 -2.42 -16.39
C GLU A 51 14.93 -1.34 -16.41
N ARG A 52 14.35 -1.05 -17.59
CA ARG A 52 13.22 -0.11 -17.72
C ARG A 52 11.99 -0.60 -16.99
N ALA A 53 11.67 -1.89 -17.09
CA ALA A 53 10.54 -2.47 -16.39
C ALA A 53 10.78 -2.45 -14.87
N GLN A 54 12.01 -2.75 -14.45
CA GLN A 54 12.46 -2.73 -13.07
C GLN A 54 12.28 -1.39 -12.40
N GLN A 55 12.67 -0.32 -13.08
CA GLN A 55 12.47 1.03 -12.60
C GLN A 55 10.99 1.39 -12.50
N GLN A 56 10.17 0.96 -13.46
CA GLN A 56 8.73 1.27 -13.49
C GLN A 56 7.98 0.61 -12.32
N TRP A 57 8.15 -0.70 -12.11
CA TRP A 57 7.45 -1.36 -11.01
C TRP A 57 7.96 -0.92 -9.64
N SER A 58 9.27 -0.65 -9.50
CA SER A 58 9.85 -0.15 -8.25
C SER A 58 9.25 1.21 -7.89
N THR A 59 9.13 2.11 -8.87
CA THR A 59 8.50 3.42 -8.69
C THR A 59 7.03 3.30 -8.31
N ALA A 60 6.31 2.36 -8.95
CA ALA A 60 4.89 2.12 -8.66
C ALA A 60 4.68 1.59 -7.24
N ILE A 61 5.53 0.65 -6.78
CA ILE A 61 5.48 0.10 -5.42
C ILE A 61 5.74 1.17 -4.37
N GLU A 62 6.77 2.00 -4.55
CA GLU A 62 7.07 3.08 -3.62
C GLU A 62 5.92 4.10 -3.55
N SER A 63 5.28 4.38 -4.69
CA SER A 63 4.08 5.22 -4.75
C SER A 63 2.90 4.59 -3.99
N MET A 64 2.66 3.28 -4.15
CA MET A 64 1.61 2.56 -3.42
C MET A 64 1.88 2.58 -1.91
N LYS A 65 3.13 2.37 -1.48
CA LYS A 65 3.52 2.42 -0.06
C LYS A 65 3.29 3.80 0.53
N ALA A 66 3.65 4.86 -0.19
CA ALA A 66 3.41 6.24 0.24
C ALA A 66 1.90 6.53 0.41
N LEU A 67 1.08 6.09 -0.55
CA LEU A 67 -0.38 6.25 -0.49
C LEU A 67 -1.00 5.45 0.67
N LEU A 68 -0.54 4.22 0.91
CA LEU A 68 -1.01 3.39 2.03
C LEU A 68 -0.63 3.97 3.39
N ALA A 69 0.59 4.49 3.51
CA ALA A 69 1.03 5.19 4.72
C ALA A 69 0.15 6.42 5.00
N GLU A 70 -0.18 7.18 3.95
CA GLU A 70 -1.08 8.34 4.06
C GLU A 70 -2.51 7.94 4.42
N ALA A 71 -3.06 6.89 3.79
CA ALA A 71 -4.38 6.36 4.11
C ALA A 71 -4.46 5.88 5.57
N THR A 72 -3.43 5.18 6.04
CA THR A 72 -3.32 4.72 7.43
C THR A 72 -3.29 5.88 8.41
N ARG A 73 -2.48 6.93 8.14
CA ARG A 73 -2.46 8.15 8.97
C ARG A 73 -3.84 8.81 9.06
N ARG A 74 -4.52 8.97 7.93
CA ARG A 74 -5.88 9.57 7.88
C ARG A 74 -6.89 8.73 8.66
N LEU A 75 -6.81 7.42 8.58
CA LEU A 75 -7.69 6.51 9.31
C LEU A 75 -7.48 6.62 10.83
N ILE A 76 -6.23 6.67 11.29
CA ILE A 76 -5.90 6.87 12.72
C ILE A 76 -6.48 8.20 13.22
N THR A 77 -6.27 9.29 12.47
CA THR A 77 -6.83 10.61 12.80
C THR A 77 -8.35 10.62 12.81
N ALA A 78 -9.00 9.97 11.84
CA ALA A 78 -10.45 9.88 11.82
C ALA A 78 -11.00 9.11 13.03
N ASN A 79 -10.34 8.01 13.42
CA ASN A 79 -10.73 7.22 14.58
C ASN A 79 -10.57 8.01 15.89
N SER A 80 -9.46 8.74 16.07
CA SER A 80 -9.23 9.53 17.28
C SER A 80 -10.25 10.68 17.45
N ILE A 81 -10.61 11.36 16.36
CA ILE A 81 -11.66 12.40 16.36
C ILE A 81 -13.02 11.80 16.72
N SER A 82 -13.35 10.62 16.17
CA SER A 82 -14.61 9.92 16.47
C SER A 82 -14.71 9.58 17.96
N MET A 83 -13.65 9.00 18.54
CA MET A 83 -13.60 8.67 19.96
C MET A 83 -13.72 9.90 20.87
N ALA A 84 -13.00 10.98 20.57
CA ALA A 84 -13.07 12.22 21.35
C ALA A 84 -14.46 12.86 21.32
N THR A 85 -15.15 12.76 20.18
CA THR A 85 -16.52 13.25 20.01
C THR A 85 -17.50 12.41 20.82
N ALA A 86 -17.37 11.07 20.76
CA ALA A 86 -18.21 10.15 21.53
C ALA A 86 -18.06 10.37 23.05
N ASP A 87 -16.83 10.52 23.52
CA ASP A 87 -16.50 10.79 24.93
C ASP A 87 -17.06 12.15 25.40
N THR A 88 -16.95 13.19 24.56
CA THR A 88 -17.55 14.50 24.85
C THR A 88 -19.07 14.44 24.89
N ALA A 89 -19.70 13.72 23.95
CA ALA A 89 -21.15 13.54 23.95
C ALA A 89 -21.62 12.78 25.20
N ALA A 90 -20.90 11.74 25.62
CA ALA A 90 -21.18 11.00 26.84
C ALA A 90 -21.11 11.90 28.08
N ARG A 91 -20.09 12.77 28.18
CA ARG A 91 -19.95 13.75 29.28
C ARG A 91 -21.05 14.81 29.33
N VAL A 92 -21.57 15.23 28.18
CA VAL A 92 -22.65 16.24 28.13
C VAL A 92 -23.99 15.66 28.55
N TRP A 93 -24.18 14.34 28.34
CA TRP A 93 -25.44 13.64 28.57
C TRP A 93 -25.44 12.80 29.86
N SER A 94 -24.37 12.85 30.66
CA SER A 94 -24.26 12.29 32.01
C SER A 94 -24.62 13.32 33.07
#